data_AF-A0A2U3KDU8-F1
#
_entry.id   AF-A0A2U3KDU8-F1
#
_cell.length_a   1.000
_cell.length_b   1.000
_cell.length_c   1.000
_cell.angle_alpha   90.00
_cell.angle_beta   90.00
_cell.angle_gamma   90.00
#
_symmetry.space_group_name_H-M   'P 1'
#
loop_
_entity.id
_entity.type
_entity.pdbx_description
1 polymer ?
#
loop_
_entity_poly.entity_id
_entity_poly.type
_entity_poly.pdbx_seq_one_letter_code
_entity_poly.pdbx_strand_id
1 'polypeptide(L)' 'MVSRAYEITHIVDRVGGGDSFAGGLIYGWQDLATHQDALEFAVAASCLKHSIPGDFNRTTVDEVRALLKGGGSGRVQR' A
#
# COMPACT_ATOMS: atom_id res chain seq x y z
N MET A 1 3.57 9.16 15.03
CA MET A 1 4.02 8.67 13.72
C MET A 1 2.89 8.89 12.72
N VAL A 2 3.20 9.37 11.51
CA VAL A 2 2.22 9.63 10.45
C VAL A 2 2.86 9.18 9.13
N SER A 3 2.09 8.54 8.25
CA SER A 3 2.58 8.12 6.93
C SER A 3 2.47 9.24 5.89
N ARG A 4 3.06 9.04 4.72
CA ARG A 4 2.67 9.80 3.52
C ARG A 4 1.16 9.64 3.25
N ALA A 5 0.51 10.73 2.85
CA ALA A 5 -0.85 10.71 2.31
C ALA A 5 -0.82 10.49 0.80
N TYR A 6 -1.67 9.59 0.30
CA TYR A 6 -1.84 9.35 -1.13
C TYR A 6 -3.20 9.87 -1.56
N GLU A 7 -3.21 10.76 -2.54
CA GLU A 7 -4.44 11.17 -3.20
C GLU A 7 -4.81 10.11 -4.24
N ILE A 8 -5.96 9.46 -4.05
CA ILE A 8 -6.46 8.42 -4.94
C ILE A 8 -7.64 9.00 -5.73
N THR A 9 -7.39 9.45 -6.94
CA THR A 9 -8.40 10.08 -7.80
C THR A 9 -9.28 9.06 -8.54
N HIS A 10 -8.81 7.82 -8.68
CA HIS A 10 -9.47 6.77 -9.43
C HIS A 10 -9.51 5.48 -8.62
N ILE A 11 -10.61 5.27 -7.90
CA ILE A 11 -10.87 4.05 -7.13
C ILE A 11 -11.61 3.06 -8.02
N VAL A 12 -11.02 1.87 -8.21
CA VAL A 12 -11.66 0.73 -8.86
C VAL A 12 -12.55 0.00 -7.87
N ASP A 13 -12.04 -0.27 -6.66
CA ASP A 13 -12.79 -0.90 -5.57
C ASP A 13 -12.17 -0.48 -4.22
N ARG A 14 -13.00 -0.25 -3.20
CA ARG A 14 -12.54 0.10 -1.84
C ARG A 14 -12.52 -1.06 -0.86
N VAL A 15 -13.20 -2.16 -1.20
CA VAL A 15 -13.29 -3.34 -0.32
C VAL A 15 -11.90 -3.96 -0.16
N GLY A 16 -11.60 -4.44 1.05
CA GLY A 16 -10.30 -5.02 1.42
C GLY A 16 -9.15 -4.04 1.65
N GLY A 17 -9.37 -2.72 1.57
CA GLY A 17 -8.33 -1.72 1.84
C GLY A 17 -7.76 -1.81 3.26
N GLY A 18 -8.63 -1.99 4.27
CA GLY A 18 -8.23 -2.15 5.67
C GLY A 18 -7.42 -3.43 5.92
N ASP A 19 -7.84 -4.55 5.35
CA ASP A 19 -7.11 -5.82 5.46
C ASP A 19 -5.76 -5.75 4.74
N SER A 20 -5.70 -5.03 3.62
CA SER A 20 -4.45 -4.75 2.90
C SER A 20 -3.49 -3.91 3.74
N PHE A 21 -4.00 -2.90 4.46
CA PHE A 21 -3.20 -2.14 5.41
C PHE A 21 -2.69 -3.04 6.54
N ALA A 22 -3.56 -3.82 7.18
CA ALA A 22 -3.18 -4.68 8.30
C ALA A 22 -2.14 -5.74 7.87
N GLY A 23 -2.35 -6.41 6.74
CA GLY A 23 -1.41 -7.36 6.18
C GLY A 23 -0.07 -6.70 5.81
N GLY A 24 -0.11 -5.51 5.22
CA GLY A 24 1.09 -4.72 4.93
C GLY A 24 1.86 -4.30 6.19
N LEU A 25 1.16 -3.99 7.29
CA LEU A 25 1.79 -3.63 8.56
C LEU A 25 2.44 -4.84 9.25
N ILE A 26 1.78 -5.99 9.21
CA ILE A 26 2.32 -7.26 9.73
C ILE A 26 3.58 -7.67 8.97
N TYR A 27 3.57 -7.55 7.63
CA TYR A 27 4.76 -7.73 6.80
C TYR A 27 5.85 -6.72 7.18
N GLY A 28 5.49 -5.44 7.25
CA GLY A 28 6.43 -4.37 7.56
C GLY A 28 7.15 -4.56 8.89
N TRP A 29 6.46 -5.01 9.94
CA TRP A 29 7.11 -5.29 11.24
C TRP A 29 8.05 -6.48 11.22
N GLN A 30 7.82 -7.47 10.36
CA GLN A 30 8.68 -8.65 10.25
C GLN A 30 9.91 -8.39 9.38
N ASP A 31 9.74 -7.61 8.30
CA ASP A 31 10.71 -7.55 7.21
C ASP A 31 11.39 -6.18 7.01
N LEU A 32 10.93 -5.12 7.70
CA LEU A 32 11.48 -3.76 7.53
C LEU A 32 12.17 -3.25 8.80
N ALA A 33 13.12 -2.32 8.60
CA ALA A 33 14.04 -1.89 9.65
C ALA A 33 13.39 -1.04 10.75
N THR A 34 12.35 -0.28 10.41
CA THR A 34 11.71 0.66 11.36
C THR A 34 10.20 0.57 11.33
N HIS A 35 9.57 0.96 12.44
CA HIS A 35 8.11 1.09 12.50
C HIS A 35 7.57 2.13 11.51
N GLN A 36 8.37 3.15 11.15
CA GLN A 36 7.97 4.12 10.14
C GLN A 36 7.94 3.47 8.75
N ASP A 37 8.95 2.67 8.39
CA ASP A 37 8.97 1.96 7.11
C ASP A 37 7.82 0.95 7.01
N ALA A 38 7.51 0.26 8.11
CA ALA A 38 6.34 -0.61 8.20
C ALA A 38 5.02 0.14 7.95
N LEU A 39 4.87 1.32 8.55
CA LEU A 39 3.71 2.17 8.36
C LEU A 39 3.60 2.69 6.92
N GLU A 40 4.70 3.16 6.32
CA GLU A 40 4.73 3.61 4.93
C GLU A 40 4.35 2.47 3.98
N PHE A 41 4.91 1.27 4.19
CA PHE A 41 4.60 0.09 3.39
C PHE A 41 3.12 -0.30 3.49
N ALA A 42 2.56 -0.32 4.71
CA ALA A 42 1.16 -0.65 4.94
C ALA A 42 0.21 0.31 4.21
N VAL A 43 0.48 1.61 4.27
CA VAL A 43 -0.34 2.63 3.59
C VAL A 43 -0.18 2.54 2.07
N ALA A 44 1.03 2.30 1.56
CA ALA A 44 1.25 2.09 0.13
C ALA A 44 0.52 0.83 -0.39
N ALA A 45 0.57 -0.28 0.35
CA ALA A 45 -0.15 -1.51 0.01
C ALA A 45 -1.67 -1.31 -0.01
N SER A 46 -2.21 -0.60 0.99
CA SER A 46 -3.62 -0.20 1.03
C SER A 46 -4.01 0.74 -0.12
N CYS A 47 -3.13 1.68 -0.47
CA CYS A 47 -3.35 2.60 -1.59
C CYS A 47 -3.48 1.82 -2.90
N LEU A 48 -2.55 0.91 -3.20
CA LEU A 48 -2.61 0.11 -4.42
C LEU A 48 -3.83 -0.82 -4.47
N LYS A 49 -4.30 -1.33 -3.32
CA LYS A 49 -5.52 -2.15 -3.25
C LYS A 49 -6.73 -1.45 -3.88
N HIS A 50 -6.80 -0.12 -3.81
CA HIS A 50 -7.89 0.64 -4.40
C HIS A 50 -7.95 0.57 -5.94
N SER A 51 -6.89 0.08 -6.58
CA SER A 51 -6.83 -0.14 -8.04
C SER A 51 -7.15 -1.58 -8.48
N ILE A 52 -7.45 -2.47 -7.54
CA ILE A 52 -7.66 -3.92 -7.79
C ILE A 52 -9.11 -4.29 -7.43
N PRO A 53 -9.87 -4.93 -8.34
CA PRO A 53 -11.24 -5.35 -8.07
C PRO A 53 -11.29 -6.54 -7.09
N GLY A 54 -12.31 -6.56 -6.25
CA GLY A 54 -12.54 -7.60 -5.25
C GLY A 54 -11.79 -7.35 -3.94
N ASP A 55 -11.87 -8.28 -3.00
CA ASP A 55 -11.44 -8.06 -1.61
C ASP A 55 -9.92 -8.22 -1.41
N PHE A 56 -9.29 -9.16 -2.10
CA PHE A 56 -7.88 -9.48 -1.84
C PHE A 56 -6.91 -8.48 -2.46
N ASN A 57 -5.88 -8.11 -1.69
CA ASN A 57 -4.71 -7.46 -2.26
C ASN A 57 -3.91 -8.45 -3.09
N ARG A 58 -3.61 -8.08 -4.34
CA ARG A 58 -2.81 -8.89 -5.28
C ARG A 58 -1.51 -8.21 -5.68
N THR A 59 -1.10 -7.16 -4.98
CA THR A 59 0.17 -6.50 -5.24
C THR A 59 1.33 -7.28 -4.67
N THR A 60 2.46 -7.20 -5.37
CA THR A 60 3.75 -7.72 -4.94
C THR A 60 4.49 -6.72 -4.05
N VAL A 61 5.47 -7.21 -3.28
CA VAL A 61 6.36 -6.37 -2.47
C VAL A 61 7.08 -5.33 -3.34
N ASP A 62 7.49 -5.70 -4.54
CA ASP A 62 8.20 -4.81 -5.45
C ASP A 62 7.32 -3.68 -6.00
N GLU A 63 6.04 -3.95 -6.30
CA GLU A 63 5.07 -2.90 -6.68
C GLU A 63 4.83 -1.90 -5.55
N VAL A 64 4.72 -2.39 -4.30
CA VAL A 64 4.57 -1.51 -3.12
C VAL A 64 5.82 -0.65 -2.94
N ARG A 65 7.01 -1.25 -3.05
CA ARG A 65 8.29 -0.52 -2.99
C ARG A 65 8.45 0.47 -4.14
N ALA A 66 7.97 0.13 -5.33
CA ALA A 66 7.96 1.04 -6.47
C ALA A 66 7.08 2.26 -6.21
N LEU A 67 5.89 2.09 -5.61
CA LEU A 67 5.04 3.21 -5.21
C LEU A 67 5.72 4.10 -4.15
N LEU A 68 6.41 3.50 -3.17
CA LEU A 68 7.13 4.26 -2.13
C LEU A 68 8.24 5.14 -2.73
N LYS A 69 8.96 4.60 -3.72
CA LYS A 69 10.01 5.31 -4.49
C LYS A 69 9.42 6.33 -5.47
N GLY A 70 8.24 6.05 -6.02
CA GLY A 70 7.51 6.90 -6.94
C GLY A 70 6.84 8.08 -6.23
N GLY A 71 6.81 9.24 -6.88
CA GLY A 71 6.24 10.47 -6.33
C GLY A 71 4.71 10.47 -6.23
N GLY A 72 4.15 9.74 -5.26
CA GLY A 72 2.79 9.93 -4.70
C GLY A 72 1.59 9.65 -5.61
N SER A 73 1.77 9.53 -6.92
CA SER A 73 0.74 9.06 -7.85
C SER A 73 0.44 7.60 -7.53
N GLY A 74 -0.65 7.31 -6.80
CA GLY A 74 -1.12 5.98 -6.37
C GLY A 74 -1.50 5.01 -7.50
N ARG A 75 -0.78 5.05 -8.63
CA ARG A 75 -0.99 4.20 -9.81
C ARG A 75 0.03 3.07 -9.82
N VAL A 76 -0.45 1.85 -10.03
CA VAL A 76 0.42 0.70 -10.34
C VAL A 76 1.13 0.98 -11.67
N GLN A 77 2.46 1.01 -11.65
CA GLN A 77 3.27 0.98 -12.87
C GLN A 77 3.62 -0.49 -13.15
N ARG A 78 3.27 -0.97 -14.34
CA ARG A 78 3.54 -2.32 -14.82
C ARG A 78 4.58 -2.28 -15.93
#